data_AF-A0A8B9MUJ2-F1
#
_entry.id   AF-A0A8B9MUJ2-F1
#
_cell.length_a   1.000
_cell.length_b   1.000
_cell.length_c   1.000
_cell.angle_alpha   90.00
_cell.angle_beta   90.00
_cell.angle_gamma   90.00
#
_symmetry.space_group_name_H-M   'P 1'
#
loop_
_entity.id
_entity.type
_entity.pdbx_description
1 polymer ?
#
loop_
_entity_poly.entity_id
_entity_poly.type
_entity_poly.pdbx_seq_one_letter_code
_entity_poly.pdbx_strand_id
1 'polypeptide(L)'
;MSNTALALWAHEKAGHGGRDATIAWAKARGVQLSVKDVQTCIAQCETCQLLKRHPYLDQPVGCIWQGITGGEVWQIDCIGPLREHR
;
A
#
# COMPACT_ATOMS: atom_id res chain seq x y z
N MET A 1 25.42 2.94 -18.46
CA MET A 1 24.50 4.04 -18.79
C MET A 1 23.29 3.89 -17.88
N SER A 2 23.01 4.87 -17.03
CA SER A 2 21.81 4.90 -16.19
C SER A 2 20.60 5.10 -17.10
N ASN A 3 19.59 4.25 -16.98
CA ASN A 3 18.35 4.38 -17.75
C ASN A 3 17.15 4.45 -16.81
N THR A 4 17.13 5.51 -16.00
CA THR A 4 16.09 5.83 -15.02
C THR A 4 14.70 5.97 -15.65
N ALA A 5 14.60 6.44 -16.89
CA ALA A 5 13.33 6.52 -17.62
C ALA A 5 12.72 5.12 -17.87
N LEU A 6 13.55 4.16 -18.27
CA LEU A 6 13.10 2.78 -18.50
C LEU A 6 12.78 2.07 -17.18
N ALA A 7 13.56 2.35 -16.12
CA ALA A 7 13.28 1.84 -14.78
C ALA A 7 11.94 2.37 -14.23
N LEU A 8 11.62 3.64 -14.46
CA LEU A 8 10.34 4.23 -14.08
C LEU A 8 9.17 3.58 -14.81
N TRP A 9 9.27 3.44 -16.12
CA TRP A 9 8.24 2.78 -16.91
C TRP A 9 8.00 1.34 -16.45
N ALA A 10 9.06 0.57 -16.22
CA ALA A 10 8.93 -0.79 -15.70
C ALA A 10 8.33 -0.84 -14.29
N HIS A 11 8.69 0.11 -13.42
CA HIS A 11 8.14 0.22 -12.07
C HIS A 11 6.63 0.50 -12.08
N GLU A 12 6.18 1.43 -12.93
CA GLU A 12 4.75 1.73 -13.13
C GLU A 12 4.00 0.50 -13.68
N LYS A 13 4.54 -0.19 -14.69
CA LYS A 13 3.91 -1.38 -15.28
C LYS A 13 3.95 -2.62 -14.39
N ALA A 14 4.90 -2.69 -13.46
CA ALA A 14 4.93 -3.69 -12.40
C ALA A 14 3.96 -3.38 -11.25
N GLY A 15 3.15 -2.31 -11.36
CA GLY A 15 2.14 -1.95 -10.37
C GLY A 15 2.75 -1.32 -9.12
N HIS A 16 3.77 -0.48 -9.29
CA HIS A 16 4.56 0.08 -8.18
C HIS A 16 5.18 -0.99 -7.27
N GLY A 17 5.35 -2.21 -7.79
CA GLY A 17 6.02 -3.28 -7.07
C GLY A 17 7.46 -2.88 -6.70
N GLY A 18 7.94 -3.43 -5.59
CA GLY A 18 9.30 -3.20 -5.12
C GLY A 18 10.38 -3.64 -6.14
N ARG A 19 11.64 -3.53 -5.73
CA ARG A 19 12.82 -3.81 -6.59
C ARG A 19 12.69 -5.10 -7.40
N ASP A 20 12.35 -6.20 -6.73
CA ASP A 20 12.33 -7.51 -7.36
C ASP A 20 11.16 -7.69 -8.33
N ALA A 21 10.00 -7.10 -8.03
CA ALA A 21 8.85 -7.08 -8.95
C ALA A 21 9.17 -6.28 -10.22
N THR A 22 9.80 -5.11 -10.07
CA THR A 22 10.21 -4.27 -11.20
C THR A 22 11.26 -4.98 -12.08
N ILE A 23 12.25 -5.64 -11.47
CA ILE A 23 13.27 -6.41 -12.18
C ILE A 23 12.66 -7.64 -12.88
N ALA A 24 11.77 -8.38 -12.21
CA ALA A 24 11.12 -9.54 -12.80
C ALA A 24 10.23 -9.15 -13.99
N TRP A 25 9.48 -8.06 -13.87
CA TRP A 25 8.65 -7.54 -14.95
C TRP A 25 9.45 -7.19 -16.21
N ALA A 26 10.61 -6.53 -16.02
CA ALA A 26 11.52 -6.16 -17.10
C ALA A 26 12.20 -7.38 -17.73
N LYS A 27 12.70 -8.32 -16.91
CA LYS A 27 13.32 -9.57 -17.38
C LYS A 27 12.37 -10.41 -18.21
N ALA A 28 11.10 -10.50 -17.82
CA ALA A 28 10.08 -11.22 -18.59
C ALA A 28 9.86 -10.64 -20.01
N ARG A 29 10.35 -9.42 -20.28
CA ARG A 29 10.22 -8.71 -21.56
C ARG A 29 11.57 -8.46 -22.24
N GLY A 30 12.63 -9.13 -21.79
CA GLY A 30 13.98 -8.99 -22.36
C GLY A 30 14.67 -7.67 -22.04
N VAL A 31 14.12 -6.86 -21.14
CA VAL A 31 14.71 -5.59 -20.72
C VAL A 31 15.59 -5.84 -19.50
N GLN A 32 16.88 -5.53 -19.62
CA GLN A 32 17.79 -5.52 -18.47
C GLN A 32 17.77 -4.14 -17.82
N LEU A 33 17.41 -4.10 -16.54
CA LEU A 33 17.48 -2.90 -15.70
C LEU A 33 18.62 -3.04 -14.69
N SER A 34 19.34 -1.94 -14.44
CA SER A 34 20.31 -1.91 -13.37
C SER A 34 19.59 -1.85 -12.02
N VAL A 35 20.10 -2.60 -11.05
CA VAL A 35 19.55 -2.59 -9.68
C VAL A 35 19.57 -1.18 -9.08
N LYS A 36 20.64 -0.43 -9.37
CA LYS A 36 20.81 0.94 -8.89
C LYS A 36 19.73 1.87 -9.45
N ASP A 37 19.46 1.81 -10.74
CA ASP A 37 18.43 2.67 -11.36
C ASP A 37 17.03 2.33 -10.85
N VAL A 38 16.73 1.05 -10.63
CA VAL A 38 15.46 0.62 -10.03
C VAL A 38 15.32 1.12 -8.59
N GLN A 39 16.36 1.01 -7.78
CA GLN A 39 16.36 1.53 -6.40
C GLN A 39 16.18 3.05 -6.36
N THR A 40 16.91 3.78 -7.22
CA THR A 40 16.76 5.24 -7.33
C THR A 40 15.35 5.62 -7.77
N CYS A 41 14.81 4.93 -8.79
CA CYS A 41 13.44 5.15 -9.27
C CYS A 41 12.40 4.93 -8.16
N ILE A 42 12.46 3.82 -7.43
CA ILE A 42 11.51 3.52 -6.35
C ILE A 42 11.61 4.56 -5.23
N ALA A 43 12.83 4.96 -4.86
CA ALA A 43 13.03 5.97 -3.82
C ALA A 43 12.48 7.35 -4.23
N GLN A 44 12.49 7.67 -5.52
CA GLN A 44 12.00 8.94 -6.07
C GLN A 44 10.55 8.91 -6.55
N CYS A 45 9.89 7.74 -6.56
CA CYS A 45 8.51 7.61 -7.02
C CYS A 45 7.54 8.25 -6.02
N GLU A 46 6.88 9.33 -6.44
CA GLU A 46 5.95 10.11 -5.61
C GLU A 46 4.79 9.25 -5.07
N THR A 47 4.17 8.42 -5.91
CA THR A 47 3.10 7.50 -5.49
C THR A 47 3.57 6.55 -4.39
N CYS A 48 4.77 5.98 -4.53
CA CYS A 48 5.36 5.11 -3.51
C CYS A 48 5.67 5.89 -2.23
N GLN A 49 6.13 7.14 -2.32
CA GLN A 49 6.36 7.99 -1.15
C GLN A 49 5.04 8.31 -0.42
N LEU A 50 3.96 8.60 -1.16
CA LEU A 50 2.63 8.86 -0.58
C LEU A 50 2.04 7.61 0.07
N LEU A 51 2.13 6.45 -0.59
CA LEU A 51 1.68 5.18 -0.02
C LEU A 51 2.49 4.78 1.22
N LYS A 52 3.81 4.98 1.22
CA LYS A 52 4.65 4.73 2.40
C LYS A 52 4.33 5.67 3.57
N ARG A 53 3.93 6.90 3.27
CA ARG A 53 3.50 7.90 4.27
C ARG A 53 2.12 7.62 4.83
N HIS A 54 1.30 6.83 4.14
CA HIS A 54 0.14 6.21 4.74
C HIS A 54 0.63 4.93 5.42
N PRO A 55 1.05 4.96 6.71
CA PRO A 55 1.16 3.72 7.45
C PRO A 55 -0.19 3.05 7.26
N TYR A 56 -0.15 1.88 6.65
CA TYR A 56 -1.29 1.00 6.61
C TYR A 56 -1.87 0.99 8.03
N LEU A 57 -3.08 1.53 8.20
CA LEU A 57 -3.74 1.72 9.49
C LEU A 57 -4.23 0.35 9.99
N ASP A 58 -3.34 -0.64 10.06
CA ASP A 58 -3.61 -1.90 10.77
C ASP A 58 -3.48 -1.72 12.28
N GLN A 59 -3.09 -0.53 12.73
CA GLN A 59 -3.24 -0.14 14.12
C GLN A 59 -4.59 0.56 14.27
N PRO A 60 -5.59 -0.06 14.92
CA PRO A 60 -6.70 0.71 15.46
C PRO A 60 -6.06 1.79 16.35
N VAL A 61 -6.25 3.04 15.97
CA VAL A 61 -5.68 4.16 16.70
C VAL A 61 -6.46 4.29 18.00
N GLY A 62 -5.95 3.69 19.08
CA GLY A 62 -6.43 3.88 20.44
C GLY A 62 -7.06 2.64 21.10
N CYS A 63 -7.43 2.82 22.37
CA CYS A 63 -8.20 1.87 23.17
C CYS A 63 -9.69 2.27 23.14
N ILE A 64 -10.58 1.28 22.98
CA ILE A 64 -12.01 1.49 23.24
C ILE A 64 -12.15 1.66 24.74
N TRP A 65 -12.77 2.76 25.19
CA TRP A 65 -12.98 2.99 26.61
C TRP A 65 -13.96 1.97 27.16
N GLN A 66 -13.54 1.24 28.21
CA GLN A 66 -14.38 0.28 28.92
C GLN A 66 -14.69 0.86 30.30
N GLY A 67 -15.96 0.83 30.69
CA GLY A 67 -16.36 1.19 32.05
C GLY A 67 -15.76 0.25 33.07
N ILE A 68 -15.55 0.74 34.29
CA ILE A 68 -15.13 -0.04 35.45
C ILE A 68 -16.34 -0.79 36.04
N THR A 69 -17.53 -0.19 36.00
CA THR A 69 -18.77 -0.79 36.50
C THR A 69 -19.84 -0.97 35.41
N GLY A 70 -20.84 -1.79 35.72
CA GLY A 70 -21.92 -2.09 34.80
C GLY A 70 -22.75 -0.84 34.46
N GLY A 71 -22.91 -0.54 33.17
CA GLY A 71 -23.74 0.54 32.67
C GLY A 71 -23.06 1.89 32.46
N GLU A 72 -21.74 1.99 32.74
CA GLU A 72 -20.98 3.23 32.56
C GLU A 72 -20.74 3.59 31.09
N VAL A 73 -20.56 2.59 30.21
CA VAL A 73 -20.17 2.79 28.81
C VAL A 73 -20.95 1.88 27.89
N TRP A 74 -21.45 2.45 26.80
CA TRP A 74 -22.20 1.75 25.76
C TRP A 74 -21.59 2.09 24.40
N GLN A 75 -21.11 1.08 23.69
CA GLN A 75 -20.78 1.22 22.27
C GLN A 75 -21.95 0.63 21.47
N ILE A 76 -22.60 1.47 20.68
CA ILE A 76 -23.81 1.13 19.92
C ILE A 76 -23.56 1.46 18.46
N ASP A 77 -23.90 0.54 17.58
CA ASP A 77 -23.89 0.76 16.14
C ASP A 77 -25.14 0.10 15.50
N CYS A 78 -25.52 0.59 14.32
CA CYS A 78 -26.68 0.12 13.57
C CYS A 78 -26.22 -0.67 12.34
N ILE A 79 -26.76 -1.88 12.13
CA ILE A 79 -26.49 -2.68 10.94
C ILE A 79 -27.66 -2.55 9.97
N GLY A 80 -27.41 -2.17 8.72
CA GLY A 80 -28.45 -2.10 7.69
C GLY A 80 -27.98 -1.76 6.27
N PRO A 81 -28.88 -1.81 5.27
CA PRO A 81 -30.28 -2.25 5.39
C PRO A 81 -30.39 -3.76 5.60
N LEU A 82 -31.27 -4.17 6.52
CA LEU A 82 -31.56 -5.57 6.75
C LEU A 82 -32.41 -6.12 5.59
N ARG A 83 -32.30 -7.41 5.32
CA ARG A 83 -33.11 -8.06 4.28
C ARG A 83 -34.58 -7.96 4.66
N GLU A 84 -35.42 -7.64 3.68
CA GLU A 84 -36.86 -7.74 3.84
C GLU A 84 -37.26 -9.22 3.98
N HIS A 85 -38.05 -9.53 5.01
CA HIS A 85 -38.69 -10.84 5.11
C HIS A 85 -39.83 -10.88 4.08
N ARG A 86 -39.59 -11.51 2.93
CA ARG A 86 -40.63 -11.88 1.98
C ARG A 86 -41.29 -13.19 2.40
#